data_AF-A0AAU2MZJ5-F1
#
_entry.id   AF-A0AAU2MZJ5-F1
#
_cell.length_a   1.000
_cell.length_b   1.000
_cell.length_c   1.000
_cell.angle_alpha   90.00
_cell.angle_beta   90.00
_cell.angle_gamma   90.00
#
_symmetry.space_group_name_H-M   'P 1'
#
loop_
_entity.id
_entity.type
_entity.pdbx_description
1 polymer ?
#
loop_
_entity_poly.entity_id
_entity_poly.type
_entity_poly.pdbx_seq_one_letter_code
_entity_poly.pdbx_strand_id
1 'polypeptide(L)'
;MSATAENPPVTATASVVEERVRARVITDDPLYRTIPVALRFAASEPLAVRIVFPAGLSPEGTDNEWVFPRALLEAGLQAPTGTGDVRIWPCGRVQAVVEFHSPEGVAVVQFDIAALRRFLRRTYAPAVSAVSAVSAATRQA
;
A
#
# COMPACT_ATOMS: atom_id res chain seq x y z
N MET A 1 -42.95 5.61 -29.47
CA MET A 1 -42.40 5.78 -28.11
C MET A 1 -41.64 4.50 -27.78
N SER A 2 -40.34 4.46 -28.09
CA SER A 2 -39.50 3.27 -27.89
C SER A 2 -38.64 3.52 -26.66
N ALA A 3 -38.80 2.67 -25.64
CA ALA A 3 -37.99 2.68 -24.44
C ALA A 3 -36.61 2.11 -24.76
N THR A 4 -35.58 2.97 -24.74
CA THR A 4 -34.18 2.57 -24.66
C THR A 4 -33.96 1.91 -23.30
N ALA A 5 -33.51 0.65 -23.31
CA ALA A 5 -33.10 -0.05 -22.11
C ALA A 5 -31.88 0.65 -21.49
N GLU A 6 -32.06 1.14 -20.28
CA GLU A 6 -30.99 1.64 -19.43
C GLU A 6 -30.08 0.47 -19.05
N ASN A 7 -28.85 0.47 -19.56
CA ASN A 7 -27.79 -0.43 -19.11
C ASN A 7 -27.35 0.07 -17.71
N PRO A 8 -27.54 -0.68 -16.61
CA PRO A 8 -27.08 -0.23 -15.31
C PRO A 8 -25.55 -0.18 -15.31
N PRO A 9 -24.93 0.82 -14.63
CA PRO A 9 -23.48 0.84 -14.47
C PRO A 9 -23.06 -0.40 -13.68
N VAL A 10 -22.31 -1.29 -14.33
CA VAL A 10 -21.61 -2.37 -13.64
C VAL A 10 -20.63 -1.73 -12.67
N THR A 11 -21.04 -1.61 -11.41
CA THR A 11 -20.14 -1.15 -10.35
C THR A 11 -19.24 -2.34 -10.04
N ALA A 12 -18.17 -2.51 -10.82
CA ALA A 12 -17.15 -3.49 -10.51
C ALA A 12 -16.58 -3.12 -9.14
N THR A 13 -16.78 -3.96 -8.14
CA THR A 13 -16.20 -3.83 -6.81
C THR A 13 -14.69 -3.86 -6.95
N ALA A 14 -14.05 -2.69 -7.03
CA ALA A 14 -12.61 -2.57 -7.11
C ALA A 14 -12.00 -3.25 -5.87
N SER A 15 -11.24 -4.33 -6.06
CA SER A 15 -10.59 -4.99 -4.94
C SER A 15 -9.50 -4.09 -4.36
N VAL A 16 -9.60 -3.84 -3.07
CA VAL A 16 -8.60 -3.07 -2.31
C VAL A 16 -7.84 -4.03 -1.41
N VAL A 17 -6.51 -3.93 -1.44
CA VAL A 17 -5.63 -4.64 -0.51
C VAL A 17 -5.00 -3.60 0.40
N GLU A 18 -5.24 -3.72 1.71
CA GLU A 18 -4.55 -2.96 2.73
C GLU A 18 -3.75 -3.92 3.63
N GLU A 19 -2.51 -3.56 3.95
CA GLU A 19 -1.68 -4.25 4.94
C GLU A 19 -1.08 -3.26 5.91
N ARG A 20 -1.32 -3.42 7.20
CA ARG A 20 -0.55 -2.73 8.23
C ARG A 20 0.69 -3.55 8.56
N VAL A 21 1.86 -2.98 8.32
CA VAL A 21 3.16 -3.57 8.61
C VAL A 21 3.92 -2.69 9.60
N ARG A 22 4.94 -3.27 10.25
CA ARG A 22 5.91 -2.48 11.01
C ARG A 22 7.08 -2.16 10.09
N ALA A 23 7.51 -0.90 10.12
CA ALA A 23 8.70 -0.44 9.45
C ALA A 23 9.62 0.27 10.45
N ARG A 24 10.86 0.48 10.07
CA ARG A 24 11.84 1.21 10.87
C ARG A 24 12.25 2.47 10.12
N VAL A 25 12.07 3.63 10.73
CA VAL A 25 12.62 4.87 10.18
C VAL A 25 14.12 4.91 10.50
N ILE A 26 14.92 5.19 9.49
CA ILE A 26 16.35 5.43 9.63
C ILE A 26 16.53 6.95 9.64
N THR A 27 16.96 7.46 10.78
CA THR A 27 17.33 8.87 10.99
C THR A 27 18.73 8.91 11.60
N ASP A 28 19.29 10.11 11.73
CA ASP A 28 20.55 10.33 12.45
C ASP A 28 20.43 10.11 13.98
N ASP A 29 19.21 9.84 14.49
CA ASP A 29 18.99 9.46 15.88
C ASP A 29 19.53 8.03 16.11
N PRO A 30 20.38 7.80 17.13
CA PRO A 30 20.88 6.45 17.46
C PRO A 30 19.76 5.46 17.82
N LEU A 31 18.55 5.95 18.14
CA LEU A 31 17.37 5.13 18.41
C LEU A 31 16.49 5.04 17.16
N TYR A 32 16.65 3.95 16.42
CA TYR A 32 15.72 3.61 15.35
C TYR A 32 14.28 3.47 15.86
N ARG A 33 13.35 4.22 15.28
CA ARG A 33 11.93 4.15 15.65
C ARG A 33 11.18 3.16 14.77
N THR A 34 10.56 2.16 15.39
CA THR A 34 9.58 1.30 14.70
C THR A 34 8.23 1.99 14.62
N ILE A 35 7.64 2.00 13.43
CA ILE A 35 6.41 2.71 13.12
C ILE A 35 5.40 1.78 12.43
N PRO A 36 4.09 1.95 12.64
CA PRO A 36 3.08 1.31 11.81
C PRO A 36 3.03 2.03 10.45
N VAL A 37 2.97 1.27 9.37
CA VAL A 37 2.86 1.77 8.00
C VAL A 37 1.77 0.97 7.29
N ALA A 38 0.92 1.65 6.51
CA ALA A 38 -0.05 0.96 5.66
C ALA A 38 0.49 0.83 4.23
N LEU A 39 0.46 -0.39 3.69
CA LEU A 39 0.66 -0.70 2.29
C LEU A 39 -0.71 -0.82 1.63
N ARG A 40 -0.96 -0.07 0.55
CA ARG A 40 -2.25 -0.09 -0.14
C ARG A 40 -2.11 -0.35 -1.64
N PHE A 41 -3.08 -1.06 -2.17
CA PHE A 41 -3.27 -1.34 -3.59
C PHE A 41 -4.76 -1.31 -3.91
N ALA A 42 -5.12 -0.77 -5.07
CA ALA A 42 -6.47 -0.78 -5.59
C ALA A 42 -6.46 -1.33 -7.02
N ALA A 43 -7.35 -2.28 -7.33
CA ALA A 43 -7.42 -2.87 -8.67
C ALA A 43 -7.85 -1.87 -9.76
N SER A 44 -8.44 -0.73 -9.38
CA SER A 44 -8.71 0.40 -10.28
C SER A 44 -7.44 1.11 -10.76
N GLU A 45 -6.34 0.99 -10.01
CA GLU A 45 -5.02 1.56 -10.34
C GLU A 45 -3.93 0.47 -10.27
N PRO A 46 -3.99 -0.54 -11.15
CA PRO A 46 -3.24 -1.79 -10.98
C PRO A 46 -1.71 -1.64 -11.10
N LEU A 47 -1.26 -0.49 -11.62
CA LEU A 47 0.16 -0.17 -11.78
C LEU A 47 0.75 0.54 -10.57
N ALA A 48 -0.07 0.98 -9.61
CA ALA A 48 0.37 1.77 -8.47
C ALA A 48 0.26 0.99 -7.15
N VAL A 49 1.26 1.18 -6.29
CA VAL A 49 1.18 0.82 -4.87
C VAL A 49 1.43 2.05 -4.03
N ARG A 50 0.94 2.02 -2.80
CA ARG A 50 0.96 3.15 -1.89
C ARG A 50 1.55 2.77 -0.55
N ILE A 51 2.40 3.63 -0.02
CA ILE A 51 2.91 3.55 1.34
C ILE A 51 2.38 4.76 2.10
N VAL A 52 1.63 4.51 3.18
CA VAL A 52 1.01 5.56 3.99
C VAL A 52 1.63 5.56 5.37
N PHE A 53 2.29 6.67 5.70
CA PHE A 53 2.81 6.96 7.02
C PHE A 53 1.74 7.67 7.85
N PRO A 54 1.55 7.28 9.11
CA PRO A 54 0.55 7.89 9.97
C PRO A 54 0.84 9.38 10.22
N ALA A 55 -0.22 10.17 10.32
CA ALA A 55 -0.18 11.60 10.63
C ALA A 55 0.82 12.03 11.72
N GLY A 56 0.96 11.24 12.80
CA GLY A 56 1.90 11.54 13.90
C GLY A 56 3.39 11.44 13.53
N LEU A 57 3.72 11.18 12.27
CA LEU A 57 5.07 11.19 11.70
C LEU A 57 5.28 12.28 10.65
N SER A 58 4.20 12.90 10.19
CA SER A 58 4.25 13.98 9.22
C SER A 58 4.41 15.32 9.94
N PRO A 59 5.28 16.22 9.47
CA PRO A 59 5.33 17.61 9.97
C PRO A 59 3.96 18.30 9.87
N GLU A 60 3.20 17.95 8.84
CA GLU A 60 1.88 18.49 8.50
C GLU A 60 0.77 18.01 9.47
N GLY A 61 1.02 16.95 10.25
CA GLY A 61 0.00 16.30 11.08
C GLY A 61 -1.09 15.56 10.29
N THR A 62 -0.83 15.25 9.01
CA THR A 62 -1.73 14.49 8.12
C THR A 62 -1.04 13.22 7.62
N ASP A 63 -1.83 12.22 7.23
CA ASP A 63 -1.28 11.00 6.63
C ASP A 63 -0.44 11.36 5.40
N ASN A 64 0.81 10.88 5.39
CA ASN A 64 1.74 11.11 4.30
C ASN A 64 1.74 9.87 3.39
N GLU A 65 1.21 10.04 2.18
CA GLU A 65 1.02 8.97 1.20
C GLU A 65 2.02 9.10 0.04
N TRP A 66 2.77 8.02 -0.18
CA TRP A 66 3.68 7.87 -1.31
C TRP A 66 3.11 6.90 -2.32
N VAL A 67 2.97 7.35 -3.57
CA VAL A 67 2.47 6.53 -4.68
C VAL A 67 3.61 6.27 -5.67
N PHE A 68 3.83 5.01 -6.02
CA PHE A 68 4.87 4.64 -6.98
C PHE A 68 4.53 3.35 -7.73
N PRO A 69 5.24 3.03 -8.83
CA PRO A 69 4.93 1.85 -9.62
C PRO A 69 5.05 0.55 -8.82
N ARG A 70 4.07 -0.33 -8.94
CA ARG A 70 4.10 -1.67 -8.34
C ARG A 70 5.32 -2.48 -8.79
N ALA A 71 5.68 -2.34 -10.07
CA ALA A 71 6.87 -2.95 -10.65
C ALA A 71 8.17 -2.43 -10.02
N LEU A 72 8.20 -1.19 -9.52
CA LEU A 72 9.36 -0.65 -8.81
C LEU A 72 9.57 -1.39 -7.49
N LEU A 73 8.50 -1.67 -6.74
CA LEU A 73 8.57 -2.48 -5.52
C LEU A 73 9.10 -3.88 -5.82
N GLU A 74 8.59 -4.52 -6.87
CA GLU A 74 9.01 -5.87 -7.26
C GLU A 74 10.49 -5.93 -7.63
N ALA A 75 10.95 -5.03 -8.50
CA ALA A 75 12.34 -4.96 -8.92
C ALA A 75 13.26 -4.63 -7.73
N GLY A 76 12.84 -3.70 -6.87
CA GLY A 76 13.59 -3.26 -5.69
C GLY A 76 13.78 -4.32 -4.61
N LEU A 77 12.93 -5.35 -4.59
CA LEU A 77 13.12 -6.51 -3.72
C LEU A 77 14.14 -7.53 -4.27
N GLN A 78 14.62 -7.35 -5.51
CA GLN A 78 15.61 -8.22 -6.16
C GLN A 78 16.97 -7.55 -6.28
N ALA A 79 17.00 -6.26 -6.63
CA ALA A 79 18.22 -5.49 -6.82
C ALA A 79 17.97 -4.00 -6.56
N PRO A 80 19.01 -3.20 -6.27
CA PRO A 80 18.87 -1.75 -6.16
C PRO A 80 18.27 -1.13 -7.43
N THR A 81 17.19 -0.36 -7.27
CA THR A 81 16.47 0.30 -8.35
C THR A 81 15.83 1.60 -7.86
N GLY A 82 15.40 2.47 -8.77
CA GLY A 82 14.74 3.71 -8.43
C GLY A 82 14.05 4.35 -9.62
N THR A 83 13.06 5.18 -9.36
CA THR A 83 12.39 6.02 -10.37
C THR A 83 11.87 7.28 -9.71
N GLY A 84 12.20 8.43 -10.29
CA GLY A 84 11.83 9.73 -9.73
C GLY A 84 12.30 9.87 -8.28
N ASP A 85 11.32 10.00 -7.40
CA ASP A 85 11.52 10.30 -5.98
C ASP A 85 11.65 9.07 -5.09
N VAL A 86 11.58 7.85 -5.65
CA VAL A 86 11.60 6.61 -4.88
C VAL A 86 12.77 5.72 -5.30
N ARG A 87 13.56 5.28 -4.33
CA ARG A 87 14.64 4.29 -4.49
C ARG A 87 14.37 3.11 -3.57
N ILE A 88 14.61 1.89 -4.05
CA ILE A 88 14.35 0.65 -3.31
C ILE A 88 15.51 -0.31 -3.51
N TRP A 89 16.00 -0.91 -2.43
CA TRP A 89 17.04 -1.93 -2.51
C TRP A 89 16.94 -2.97 -1.40
N PRO A 90 17.37 -4.22 -1.66
CA PRO A 90 17.51 -5.21 -0.61
C PRO A 90 18.71 -4.86 0.28
N CYS A 91 18.57 -5.09 1.59
CA CYS A 91 19.61 -4.91 2.58
C CYS A 91 19.76 -6.21 3.39
N GLY A 92 20.69 -7.05 2.97
CA GLY A 92 20.82 -8.42 3.49
C GLY A 92 19.69 -9.33 3.01
N ARG A 93 19.42 -10.42 3.76
CA ARG A 93 18.46 -11.45 3.33
C ARG A 93 16.99 -11.14 3.66
N VAL A 94 16.76 -10.29 4.66
CA VAL A 94 15.43 -10.16 5.28
C VAL A 94 14.90 -8.72 5.30
N GLN A 95 15.72 -7.73 5.00
CA GLN A 95 15.31 -6.33 5.00
C GLN A 95 15.38 -5.73 3.60
N ALA A 96 14.47 -4.81 3.30
CA ALA A 96 14.57 -3.90 2.17
C ALA A 96 14.52 -2.47 2.70
N VAL A 97 15.22 -1.57 2.04
CA VAL A 97 15.17 -0.13 2.31
C VAL A 97 14.42 0.53 1.17
N VAL A 98 13.52 1.45 1.54
CA VAL A 98 12.83 2.35 0.64
C VAL A 98 13.21 3.77 1.05
N GLU A 99 13.72 4.53 0.10
CA GLU A 99 14.08 5.93 0.25
C GLU A 99 13.15 6.79 -0.58
N PHE A 100 12.60 7.83 0.05
CA PHE A 100 11.68 8.78 -0.53
C PHE A 100 12.31 10.17 -0.51
N HIS A 101 12.27 10.87 -1.64
CA HIS A 101 12.81 12.21 -1.79
C HIS A 101 11.68 13.21 -1.98
N SER A 102 11.69 14.29 -1.20
CA SER A 102 10.82 15.44 -1.39
C SER A 102 11.63 16.73 -1.29
N PRO A 103 11.07 17.89 -1.67
CA PRO A 103 11.72 19.18 -1.44
C PRO A 103 12.10 19.44 0.02
N GLU A 104 11.35 18.87 0.95
CA GLU A 104 11.53 19.01 2.40
C GLU A 104 12.63 18.08 2.95
N GLY A 105 13.04 17.05 2.21
CA GLY A 105 14.15 16.18 2.59
C GLY A 105 14.04 14.74 2.10
N VAL A 106 14.74 13.85 2.79
CA VAL A 106 14.80 12.43 2.47
C VAL A 106 14.26 11.62 3.64
N ALA A 107 13.32 10.71 3.37
CA ALA A 107 12.85 9.72 4.34
C ALA A 107 13.37 8.34 3.96
N VAL A 108 14.12 7.70 4.86
CA VAL A 108 14.67 6.36 4.66
C VAL A 108 13.95 5.38 5.59
N VAL A 109 13.35 4.34 5.03
CA VAL A 109 12.51 3.40 5.76
C VAL A 109 12.89 1.97 5.45
N GLN A 110 13.10 1.17 6.49
CA GLN A 110 13.41 -0.24 6.39
C GLN A 110 12.18 -1.11 6.68
N PHE A 111 11.98 -2.13 5.86
CA PHE A 111 10.88 -3.10 5.94
C PHE A 111 11.39 -4.54 5.93
N ASP A 112 10.61 -5.44 6.52
CA ASP A 112 10.78 -6.88 6.31
C ASP A 112 10.37 -7.24 4.87
N ILE A 113 11.29 -7.88 4.13
CA ILE A 113 11.04 -8.36 2.76
C ILE A 113 9.84 -9.31 2.71
N ALA A 114 9.64 -10.17 3.71
CA ALA A 114 8.53 -11.11 3.75
C ALA A 114 7.17 -10.39 3.80
N ALA A 115 7.09 -9.25 4.51
CA ALA A 115 5.89 -8.43 4.57
C ALA A 115 5.60 -7.77 3.20
N LEU A 116 6.61 -7.17 2.57
CA LEU A 116 6.46 -6.57 1.23
C LEU A 116 6.09 -7.62 0.17
N ARG A 117 6.71 -8.80 0.20
CA ARG A 117 6.37 -9.91 -0.69
C ARG A 117 4.97 -10.44 -0.44
N ARG A 118 4.52 -10.52 0.82
CA ARG A 118 3.14 -10.92 1.15
C ARG A 118 2.13 -9.94 0.60
N PHE A 119 2.37 -8.64 0.78
CA PHE A 119 1.56 -7.59 0.19
C PHE A 119 1.49 -7.73 -1.34
N LEU A 120 2.63 -7.82 -2.02
CA LEU A 120 2.68 -8.00 -3.48
C LEU A 120 1.88 -9.22 -3.94
N ARG A 121 2.03 -10.39 -3.30
CA ARG A 121 1.25 -11.59 -3.62
C ARG A 121 -0.26 -11.34 -3.54
N ARG A 122 -0.72 -10.58 -2.54
CA ARG A 122 -2.14 -10.23 -2.40
C ARG A 122 -2.62 -9.27 -3.49
N THR A 123 -1.76 -8.40 -4.04
CA THR A 123 -2.12 -7.54 -5.18
C THR A 123 -2.40 -8.32 -6.47
N TYR A 124 -1.82 -9.52 -6.62
CA TYR A 124 -2.04 -10.41 -7.75
C TYR A 124 -3.16 -11.44 -7.50
N ALA A 125 -3.69 -11.50 -6.28
CA ALA A 125 -4.76 -12.44 -5.96
C ALA A 125 -6.07 -11.95 -6.60
N PRO A 126 -6.87 -12.85 -7.21
CA PRO A 126 -8.19 -12.50 -7.70
C PRO A 126 -9.06 -11.98 -6.56
N ALA A 127 -9.87 -10.97 -6.85
CA ALA A 127 -10.86 -10.45 -5.92
C ALA A 127 -11.85 -11.57 -5.56
N VAL A 128 -11.76 -12.11 -4.35
CA VAL A 128 -12.83 -12.99 -3.85
C VAL A 128 -13.99 -12.08 -3.51
N SER A 129 -14.97 -12.00 -4.42
CA SER A 129 -16.21 -11.25 -4.18
C SER A 129 -16.96 -11.93 -3.03
N ALA A 130 -16.90 -11.36 -1.83
CA ALA A 130 -17.75 -11.80 -0.73
C ALA A 130 -19.19 -11.42 -1.06
N VAL A 131 -20.03 -12.41 -1.37
CA VAL A 131 -21.48 -12.25 -1.39
C VAL A 131 -21.92 -12.05 0.06
N SER A 132 -22.25 -10.82 0.45
CA SER A 132 -22.90 -10.54 1.73
C SER A 132 -24.30 -11.12 1.71
N ALA A 133 -24.52 -12.22 2.42
CA ALA A 133 -25.87 -12.63 2.80
C ALA A 133 -26.37 -11.65 3.88
N VAL A 134 -27.40 -10.87 3.53
CA VAL A 134 -28.15 -10.04 4.49
C VAL A 134 -28.89 -10.99 5.44
N SER A 135 -28.49 -11.05 6.71
CA SER A 135 -29.31 -11.66 7.76
C SER A 135 -30.46 -10.72 8.10
N ALA A 136 -31.67 -11.14 7.73
CA ALA A 136 -32.92 -10.52 8.15
C ALA A 136 -33.14 -10.69 9.66
N ALA A 137 -33.73 -9.65 10.24
CA ALA A 137 -34.09 -9.49 11.63
C ALA A 137 -34.86 -10.66 12.25
N THR A 138 -34.69 -10.86 13.56
CA THR A 138 -35.77 -11.37 14.42
C THR A 138 -35.85 -10.46 15.65
N ARG A 139 -37.03 -9.85 15.81
CA ARG A 139 -37.42 -9.05 16.99
C ARG A 139 -37.60 -9.99 18.18
N GLN A 140 -37.30 -9.49 19.38
CA GLN A 140 -37.89 -9.94 20.63
C GLN A 140 -38.20 -8.65 21.42
N ALA A 141 -39.48 -8.26 21.49
CA ALA A 141 -40.52 -8.68 22.43
C ALA A 141 -40.46 -7.80 23.69
#